data_AF-A0A7R9LLG7-F1
#
_entry.id   AF-A0A7R9LLG7-F1
#
_cell.length_a   1.000
_cell.length_b   1.000
_cell.length_c   1.000
_cell.angle_alpha   90.00
_cell.angle_beta   90.00
_cell.angle_gamma   90.00
#
_symmetry.space_group_name_H-M   'P 1'
#
loop_
_entity.id
_entity.type
_entity.pdbx_description
1 polymer ?
#
loop_
_entity_poly.entity_id
_entity_poly.type
_entity_poly.pdbx_seq_one_letter_code
_entity_poly.pdbx_strand_id
1 'polypeptide(L)'
;MPMCSKCQQIRKSIANSPVVSGGGAYPSTLELAYMVNLEYYIDIKYDCVHEIPEVKGLKIPIIEMVNFIEKKKWEVGTKTSYNGFKCTSFLNRPAKQLVIVHRGTENWEQVKTDIMLAMNIVTPEVIKKADWHTRQSLMNNTLKEVNNMFVRNDYSVTVTGHSLGGWLAQMCALLSKYPQFHPYGPRGTWSFPNGKSIDMNQPYDLHCVAFDSPGAKAVLNHMQSASKTAAWLAGLNRDVGNALTTLDISVYLSNRNPVNLCGDHVGKVERISVTWFWEKLNPFASHSMERILNYFKNR
;
A
#
# COMPACT_ATOMS: atom_id res chain seq x y z
N MET A 1 -22.91 -2.76 -4.92
CA MET A 1 -23.93 -2.43 -3.90
C MET A 1 -24.10 -0.92 -3.83
N PRO A 2 -25.26 -0.39 -3.42
CA PRO A 2 -25.53 1.05 -3.45
C PRO A 2 -24.70 1.79 -2.38
N MET A 3 -23.94 2.83 -2.80
CA MET A 3 -23.21 3.73 -1.90
C MET A 3 -24.17 4.47 -0.95
N CYS A 4 -23.71 4.83 0.26
CA CYS A 4 -24.50 5.66 1.18
C CYS A 4 -24.83 7.04 0.59
N SER A 5 -25.87 7.70 1.09
CA SER A 5 -26.36 8.98 0.55
C SER A 5 -25.29 10.10 0.55
N LYS A 6 -24.42 10.16 1.56
CA LYS A 6 -23.28 11.09 1.60
C LYS A 6 -22.24 10.78 0.53
N CYS A 7 -21.85 9.51 0.39
CA CYS A 7 -20.95 9.06 -0.68
C CYS A 7 -21.53 9.35 -2.08
N GLN A 8 -22.85 9.20 -2.27
CA GLN A 8 -23.53 9.57 -3.51
C GLN A 8 -23.49 11.08 -3.76
N GLN A 9 -23.67 11.91 -2.74
CA GLN A 9 -23.58 13.38 -2.85
C GLN A 9 -22.17 13.84 -3.21
N ILE A 10 -21.15 13.28 -2.55
CA ILE A 10 -19.73 13.55 -2.87
C ILE A 10 -19.44 13.19 -4.32
N ARG A 11 -19.84 11.98 -4.75
CA ARG A 11 -19.66 11.51 -6.13
C ARG A 11 -20.33 12.43 -7.16
N LYS A 12 -21.54 12.93 -6.86
CA LYS A 12 -22.24 13.91 -7.71
C LYS A 12 -21.50 15.26 -7.76
N SER A 13 -20.99 15.73 -6.63
CA SER A 13 -20.22 17.00 -6.58
C SER A 13 -18.90 16.92 -7.37
N ILE A 14 -18.26 15.74 -7.38
CA ILE A 14 -17.01 15.48 -8.08
C ILE A 14 -17.25 15.29 -9.58
N ALA A 15 -18.34 14.62 -9.99
CA ALA A 15 -18.70 14.46 -11.41
C ALA A 15 -18.90 15.80 -12.13
N ASN A 16 -19.25 16.85 -11.39
CA ASN A 16 -19.42 18.21 -11.91
C ASN A 16 -18.15 19.07 -11.84
N SER A 17 -17.03 18.53 -11.34
CA SER A 17 -15.75 19.25 -11.29
C SER A 17 -14.99 19.09 -12.61
N PRO A 18 -14.40 20.16 -13.18
CA PRO A 18 -13.62 20.06 -14.40
C PRO A 18 -12.40 19.14 -14.20
N VAL A 19 -12.18 18.24 -15.15
CA VAL A 19 -11.02 17.33 -15.16
C VAL A 19 -9.78 18.15 -15.50
N VAL A 20 -8.86 18.30 -14.56
CA VAL A 20 -7.58 18.94 -14.83
C VAL A 20 -6.66 17.96 -15.56
N SER A 21 -6.18 18.35 -16.73
CA SER A 21 -5.24 17.55 -17.53
C SER A 21 -3.80 17.80 -17.07
N GLY A 22 -3.23 16.85 -16.36
CA GLY A 22 -1.82 16.79 -15.96
C GLY A 22 -1.62 15.57 -15.06
N GLY A 23 -0.47 14.90 -15.14
CA GLY A 23 -0.14 13.85 -14.18
C GLY A 23 -0.14 14.46 -12.77
N GLY A 24 -1.03 13.98 -11.90
CA GLY A 24 -1.16 14.51 -10.55
C GLY A 24 0.13 14.34 -9.76
N ALA A 25 0.50 15.33 -8.96
CA ALA A 25 1.51 15.13 -7.91
C ALA A 25 1.08 13.98 -6.99
N TYR A 26 2.01 13.31 -6.30
CA TYR A 26 1.64 12.29 -5.33
C TYR A 26 0.91 12.90 -4.12
N PRO A 27 0.05 12.12 -3.44
CA PRO A 27 -0.56 12.55 -2.17
C PRO A 27 0.51 12.89 -1.14
N SER A 28 0.22 13.86 -0.27
CA SER A 28 1.11 14.20 0.83
C SER A 28 1.25 13.04 1.83
N THR A 29 2.37 12.97 2.54
CA THR A 29 2.58 11.96 3.58
C THR A 29 1.52 12.00 4.68
N LEU A 30 1.00 13.19 5.00
CA LEU A 30 -0.13 13.35 5.93
C LEU A 30 -1.40 12.70 5.40
N GLU A 31 -1.74 12.90 4.11
CA GLU A 31 -2.89 12.23 3.48
C GLU A 31 -2.76 10.70 3.53
N LEU A 32 -1.58 10.18 3.21
CA LEU A 32 -1.30 8.74 3.28
C LEU A 32 -1.43 8.23 4.74
N ALA A 33 -0.92 8.98 5.72
CA ALA A 33 -1.03 8.59 7.13
C ALA A 33 -2.48 8.56 7.63
N TYR A 34 -3.33 9.50 7.17
CA TYR A 34 -4.77 9.47 7.44
C TYR A 34 -5.43 8.24 6.82
N MET A 35 -5.14 7.93 5.54
CA MET A 35 -5.72 6.77 4.86
C MET A 35 -5.29 5.44 5.50
N VAL A 36 -4.03 5.32 5.93
CA VAL A 36 -3.53 4.12 6.62
C VAL A 36 -4.19 3.95 7.98
N ASN A 37 -4.37 5.03 8.76
CA ASN A 37 -5.14 4.93 10.02
C ASN A 37 -6.60 4.59 9.74
N LEU A 38 -7.21 5.22 8.74
CA LEU A 38 -8.63 5.02 8.43
C LEU A 38 -8.91 3.60 7.92
N GLU A 39 -8.00 3.02 7.14
CA GLU A 39 -8.09 1.62 6.67
C GLU A 39 -8.23 0.63 7.83
N TYR A 40 -7.55 0.86 8.96
CA TYR A 40 -7.69 0.02 10.14
C TYR A 40 -9.17 -0.11 10.60
N TYR A 41 -9.92 1.00 10.47
CA TYR A 41 -11.33 1.10 10.83
C TYR A 41 -12.28 0.74 9.67
N ILE A 42 -11.85 0.97 8.42
CA ILE A 42 -12.52 0.46 7.22
C ILE A 42 -12.18 -1.03 7.09
N ASP A 43 -12.80 -1.86 7.92
CA ASP A 43 -12.81 -3.28 7.66
C ASP A 43 -13.84 -3.61 6.56
N ILE A 44 -13.84 -4.86 6.09
CA ILE A 44 -14.83 -5.41 5.16
C ILE A 44 -16.27 -5.14 5.65
N LYS A 45 -16.46 -4.99 6.97
CA LYS A 45 -17.75 -4.73 7.62
C LYS A 45 -18.44 -3.41 7.24
N TYR A 46 -17.69 -2.37 6.87
CA TYR A 46 -18.26 -1.05 6.59
C TYR A 46 -18.03 -0.66 5.13
N ASP A 47 -19.10 -0.33 4.42
CA ASP A 47 -19.06 -0.04 2.98
C ASP A 47 -18.64 1.40 2.67
N CYS A 48 -18.69 2.27 3.67
CA CYS A 48 -18.09 3.59 3.59
C CYS A 48 -17.59 4.10 4.94
N VAL A 49 -16.76 5.13 4.89
CA VAL A 49 -16.19 5.78 6.08
C VAL A 49 -17.25 6.42 6.98
N HIS A 50 -18.43 6.74 6.43
CA HIS A 50 -19.55 7.33 7.19
C HIS A 50 -20.32 6.34 8.02
N GLU A 51 -20.13 5.04 7.79
CA GLU A 51 -20.79 3.96 8.55
C GLU A 51 -19.97 3.52 9.75
N ILE A 52 -18.71 3.95 9.84
CA ILE A 52 -17.82 3.59 10.94
C ILE A 52 -18.33 4.30 12.20
N PRO A 53 -18.72 3.56 13.26
CA PRO A 53 -19.20 4.18 14.48
C PRO A 53 -18.09 4.96 15.17
N GLU A 54 -18.44 6.08 15.80
CA GLU A 54 -17.48 6.84 16.58
C GLU A 54 -17.04 6.00 17.79
N VAL A 55 -15.74 5.73 17.89
CA VAL A 55 -15.15 4.97 19.00
C VAL A 55 -14.61 5.97 20.02
N LYS A 56 -15.22 5.97 21.22
CA LYS A 56 -14.73 6.81 22.33
C LYS A 56 -13.34 6.35 22.79
N GLY A 57 -12.45 7.31 23.06
CA GLY A 57 -11.12 7.03 23.63
C GLY A 57 -9.98 6.91 22.62
N LEU A 58 -10.24 7.10 21.32
CA LEU A 58 -9.18 7.29 20.33
C LEU A 58 -8.51 8.66 20.53
N LYS A 59 -7.20 8.79 20.29
CA LYS A 59 -6.53 10.10 20.34
C LYS A 59 -6.86 10.93 19.11
N ILE A 60 -7.17 10.29 17.98
CA ILE A 60 -7.66 10.94 16.77
C ILE A 60 -9.09 10.42 16.49
N PRO A 61 -10.11 11.28 16.60
CA PRO A 61 -11.50 10.91 16.31
C PRO A 61 -11.66 10.42 14.86
N ILE A 62 -12.50 9.40 14.65
CA ILE A 62 -12.75 8.86 13.30
C ILE A 62 -13.36 9.95 12.43
N ILE A 63 -14.31 10.72 12.97
CA ILE A 63 -14.92 11.85 12.29
C ILE A 63 -13.90 12.88 11.77
N GLU A 64 -12.78 13.09 12.48
CA GLU A 64 -11.73 14.00 12.03
C GLU A 64 -11.07 13.48 10.75
N MET A 65 -10.74 12.19 10.73
CA MET A 65 -10.12 11.53 9.58
C MET A 65 -11.06 11.52 8.37
N VAL A 66 -12.34 11.23 8.59
CA VAL A 66 -13.37 11.27 7.53
C VAL A 66 -13.48 12.66 6.92
N ASN A 67 -13.63 13.69 7.76
CA ASN A 67 -13.75 15.08 7.30
C ASN A 67 -12.50 15.52 6.51
N PHE A 68 -11.31 15.06 6.92
CA PHE A 68 -10.07 15.36 6.21
C PHE A 68 -10.07 14.77 4.79
N ILE A 69 -10.40 13.48 4.67
CA ILE A 69 -10.47 12.74 3.40
C ILE A 69 -11.55 13.36 2.48
N GLU A 70 -12.72 13.70 3.01
CA GLU A 70 -13.78 14.38 2.27
C GLU A 70 -13.36 15.76 1.75
N LYS A 71 -12.76 16.59 2.63
CA LYS A 71 -12.28 17.94 2.26
C LYS A 71 -11.28 17.87 1.11
N LYS A 72 -10.48 16.80 1.06
CA LYS A 72 -9.49 16.54 0.03
C LYS A 72 -10.06 15.81 -1.20
N LYS A 73 -11.36 15.55 -1.23
CA LYS A 73 -12.11 14.90 -2.34
C LYS A 73 -11.67 13.46 -2.61
N TRP A 74 -11.25 12.76 -1.55
CA TRP A 74 -10.95 11.33 -1.63
C TRP A 74 -12.23 10.50 -1.48
N GLU A 75 -12.38 9.52 -2.36
CA GLU A 75 -13.44 8.50 -2.31
C GLU A 75 -12.83 7.18 -1.87
N VAL A 76 -13.49 6.45 -0.96
CA VAL A 76 -13.14 5.04 -0.73
C VAL A 76 -13.60 4.23 -1.94
N GLY A 77 -12.67 3.52 -2.54
CA GLY A 77 -12.89 2.65 -3.68
C GLY A 77 -13.09 1.20 -3.25
N THR A 78 -12.51 0.31 -4.04
CA THR A 78 -12.46 -1.11 -3.80
C THR A 78 -11.84 -1.47 -2.44
N LYS A 79 -12.48 -2.43 -1.77
CA LYS A 79 -11.93 -3.20 -0.66
C LYS A 79 -11.71 -4.63 -1.14
N THR A 80 -10.50 -5.16 -0.96
CA THR A 80 -10.18 -6.54 -1.37
C THR A 80 -9.61 -7.30 -0.19
N SER A 81 -9.98 -8.58 -0.09
CA SER A 81 -9.42 -9.52 0.89
C SER A 81 -9.08 -10.82 0.20
N TYR A 82 -7.89 -11.35 0.44
CA TYR A 82 -7.46 -12.64 -0.08
C TYR A 82 -6.47 -13.27 0.90
N ASN A 83 -6.71 -14.54 1.28
CA ASN A 83 -5.90 -15.28 2.25
C ASN A 83 -5.57 -14.49 3.54
N GLY A 84 -6.53 -13.70 4.06
CA GLY A 84 -6.36 -12.91 5.28
C GLY A 84 -5.65 -11.57 5.09
N PHE A 85 -5.08 -11.31 3.92
CA PHE A 85 -4.51 -10.01 3.58
C PHE A 85 -5.59 -9.09 3.04
N LYS A 86 -5.62 -7.84 3.51
CA LYS A 86 -6.63 -6.84 3.15
C LYS A 86 -5.99 -5.63 2.49
N CYS A 87 -6.68 -5.04 1.53
CA CYS A 87 -6.33 -3.73 0.98
C CYS A 87 -7.57 -2.90 0.66
N THR A 88 -7.41 -1.58 0.78
CA THR A 88 -8.45 -0.60 0.48
C THR A 88 -7.87 0.45 -0.45
N SER A 89 -8.60 0.77 -1.51
CA SER A 89 -8.22 1.85 -2.42
C SER A 89 -8.91 3.16 -2.06
N PHE A 90 -8.22 4.26 -2.28
CA PHE A 90 -8.75 5.62 -2.18
C PHE A 90 -8.49 6.33 -3.50
N LEU A 91 -9.49 7.05 -3.99
CA LEU A 91 -9.47 7.66 -5.31
C LEU A 91 -9.75 9.16 -5.21
N ASN A 92 -8.86 9.97 -5.79
CA ASN A 92 -9.06 11.40 -5.97
C ASN A 92 -9.22 11.67 -7.47
N ARG A 93 -10.45 11.79 -7.96
CA ARG A 93 -10.70 11.99 -9.39
C ARG A 93 -10.21 13.36 -9.89
N PRO A 94 -10.48 14.48 -9.18
CA PRO A 94 -10.01 15.79 -9.62
C PRO A 94 -8.49 15.88 -9.71
N ALA A 95 -7.76 15.29 -8.74
CA ALA A 95 -6.31 15.29 -8.72
C ALA A 95 -5.68 14.15 -9.54
N LYS A 96 -6.49 13.23 -10.09
CA LYS A 96 -6.04 12.01 -10.77
C LYS A 96 -5.05 11.18 -9.93
N GLN A 97 -5.39 10.96 -8.66
CA GLN A 97 -4.58 10.15 -7.74
C GLN A 97 -5.32 8.89 -7.30
N LEU A 98 -4.58 7.79 -7.21
CA LEU A 98 -5.04 6.54 -6.62
C LEU A 98 -4.08 6.16 -5.50
N VAL A 99 -4.63 5.85 -4.33
CA VAL A 99 -3.88 5.26 -3.23
C VAL A 99 -4.38 3.86 -2.99
N ILE A 100 -3.47 2.91 -2.84
CA ILE A 100 -3.77 1.54 -2.41
C ILE A 100 -3.13 1.36 -1.04
N VAL A 101 -3.97 1.16 -0.03
CA VAL A 101 -3.55 0.96 1.35
C VAL A 101 -3.59 -0.52 1.67
N HIS A 102 -2.44 -1.09 2.04
CA HIS A 102 -2.33 -2.46 2.54
C HIS A 102 -2.46 -2.47 4.07
N ARG A 103 -3.33 -3.34 4.57
CA ARG A 103 -3.50 -3.56 6.00
C ARG A 103 -2.32 -4.33 6.58
N GLY A 104 -1.88 -3.94 7.75
CA GLY A 104 -1.00 -4.75 8.60
C GLY A 104 -1.78 -5.81 9.40
N THR A 105 -1.07 -6.53 10.25
CA THR A 105 -1.65 -7.61 11.06
C THR A 105 -2.38 -7.05 12.29
N GLU A 106 -3.55 -7.61 12.62
CA GLU A 106 -4.38 -7.16 13.75
C GLU A 106 -3.96 -7.78 15.11
N ASN A 107 -3.24 -8.90 15.12
CA ASN A 107 -2.90 -9.65 16.34
C ASN A 107 -1.39 -9.70 16.61
N TRP A 108 -0.99 -9.38 17.84
CA TRP A 108 0.38 -9.35 18.34
C TRP A 108 1.15 -10.67 18.17
N GLU A 109 0.49 -11.82 18.38
CA GLU A 109 1.12 -13.14 18.16
C GLU A 109 1.35 -13.45 16.67
N GLN A 110 0.52 -12.86 15.80
CA GLN A 110 0.73 -12.91 14.36
C GLN A 110 1.81 -11.91 13.92
N VAL A 111 1.92 -10.73 14.54
CA VAL A 111 3.00 -9.76 14.28
C VAL A 111 4.38 -10.38 14.53
N LYS A 112 4.58 -11.19 15.58
CA LYS A 112 5.84 -11.93 15.76
C LYS A 112 6.10 -12.90 14.61
N THR A 113 5.07 -13.63 14.18
CA THR A 113 5.15 -14.55 13.04
C THR A 113 5.50 -13.77 11.78
N ASP A 114 4.84 -12.66 11.51
CA ASP A 114 5.02 -11.82 10.31
C ASP A 114 6.34 -11.05 10.30
N ILE A 115 6.83 -10.64 11.47
CA ILE A 115 8.21 -10.16 11.66
C ILE A 115 9.17 -11.30 11.33
N MET A 116 8.95 -12.53 11.80
CA MET A 116 9.78 -13.68 11.42
C MET A 116 9.73 -14.01 9.91
N LEU A 117 8.57 -13.81 9.26
CA LEU A 117 8.43 -13.92 7.80
C LEU A 117 9.21 -12.80 7.07
N ALA A 118 9.22 -11.57 7.61
CA ALA A 118 9.95 -10.43 7.07
C ALA A 118 11.47 -10.47 7.39
N MET A 119 11.87 -11.09 8.50
CA MET A 119 13.25 -11.25 9.00
C MET A 119 14.08 -12.28 8.22
N ASN A 120 13.53 -12.90 7.18
CA ASN A 120 14.25 -13.89 6.39
C ASN A 120 14.54 -15.20 7.16
N ILE A 121 13.65 -15.67 8.05
CA ILE A 121 13.39 -17.13 8.15
C ILE A 121 12.51 -17.50 6.96
N VAL A 122 13.01 -17.22 5.76
CA VAL A 122 12.36 -17.58 4.52
C VAL A 122 12.81 -18.99 4.24
N THR A 123 12.16 -19.94 4.91
CA THR A 123 12.06 -21.25 4.28
C THR A 123 11.29 -21.06 2.98
N PRO A 124 11.60 -21.80 1.90
CA PRO A 124 10.84 -21.79 0.66
C PRO A 124 9.32 -21.95 0.87
N GLU A 125 8.90 -22.54 1.98
CA GLU A 125 7.51 -22.71 2.42
C GLU A 125 6.82 -21.41 2.83
N VAL A 126 7.53 -20.41 3.34
CA VAL A 126 6.97 -19.09 3.69
C VAL A 126 6.72 -18.25 2.44
N ILE A 127 7.63 -18.30 1.45
CA ILE A 127 7.36 -17.72 0.13
C ILE A 127 6.13 -18.38 -0.50
N LYS A 128 5.93 -19.69 -0.27
CA LYS A 128 4.72 -20.42 -0.70
C LYS A 128 3.47 -20.06 0.11
N LYS A 129 3.58 -19.82 1.43
CA LYS A 129 2.44 -19.54 2.35
C LYS A 129 1.97 -18.09 2.34
N ALA A 130 2.88 -17.12 2.25
CA ALA A 130 2.54 -15.76 1.86
C ALA A 130 2.28 -15.80 0.36
N ASP A 131 1.21 -16.51 0.00
CA ASP A 131 0.90 -16.99 -1.34
C ASP A 131 1.10 -15.83 -2.32
N TRP A 132 2.03 -16.02 -3.25
CA TRP A 132 2.33 -15.05 -4.30
C TRP A 132 1.07 -14.62 -5.04
N HIS A 133 0.11 -15.55 -5.22
CA HIS A 133 -1.20 -15.27 -5.78
C HIS A 133 -2.01 -14.31 -4.91
N THR A 134 -1.78 -14.25 -3.59
CA THR A 134 -2.39 -13.25 -2.70
C THR A 134 -1.94 -11.84 -3.00
N ARG A 135 -0.62 -11.64 -3.06
CA ARG A 135 -0.01 -10.32 -3.24
C ARG A 135 -0.40 -9.75 -4.60
N GLN A 136 -0.38 -10.63 -5.61
CA GLN A 136 -0.82 -10.31 -6.94
C GLN A 136 -2.34 -10.17 -7.05
N SER A 137 -3.16 -11.01 -6.42
CA SER A 137 -4.62 -10.91 -6.48
C SER A 137 -5.10 -9.61 -5.85
N LEU A 138 -4.51 -9.18 -4.74
CA LEU A 138 -4.84 -7.88 -4.13
C LEU A 138 -4.47 -6.71 -5.05
N MET A 139 -3.26 -6.72 -5.62
CA MET A 139 -2.83 -5.70 -6.58
C MET A 139 -3.63 -5.74 -7.87
N ASN A 140 -3.79 -6.92 -8.47
CA ASN A 140 -4.50 -7.12 -9.72
C ASN A 140 -5.98 -6.83 -9.57
N ASN A 141 -6.64 -7.19 -8.48
CA ASN A 141 -8.05 -6.85 -8.27
C ASN A 141 -8.22 -5.35 -8.07
N THR A 142 -7.35 -4.72 -7.27
CA THR A 142 -7.39 -3.26 -7.07
C THR A 142 -7.10 -2.51 -8.37
N LEU A 143 -6.04 -2.90 -9.09
CA LEU A 143 -5.72 -2.34 -10.40
C LEU A 143 -6.80 -2.70 -11.43
N LYS A 144 -7.42 -3.88 -11.38
CA LYS A 144 -8.51 -4.30 -12.28
C LYS A 144 -9.73 -3.42 -12.08
N GLU A 145 -10.11 -3.11 -10.85
CA GLU A 145 -11.23 -2.20 -10.58
C GLU A 145 -10.91 -0.76 -10.97
N VAL A 146 -9.69 -0.29 -10.70
CA VAL A 146 -9.22 1.02 -11.17
C VAL A 146 -9.21 1.08 -12.69
N ASN A 147 -8.69 0.06 -13.36
CA ASN A 147 -8.55 0.00 -14.81
C ASN A 147 -9.88 -0.29 -15.54
N ASN A 148 -10.83 -0.96 -14.86
CA ASN A 148 -12.23 -0.99 -15.27
C ASN A 148 -12.84 0.43 -15.30
N MET A 149 -12.34 1.33 -14.46
CA MET A 149 -12.81 2.72 -14.39
C MET A 149 -11.95 3.68 -15.22
N PHE A 150 -10.66 3.40 -15.45
CA PHE A 150 -9.65 4.34 -15.96
C PHE A 150 -8.64 3.69 -16.91
N VAL A 151 -7.93 4.47 -17.73
CA VAL A 151 -6.82 3.93 -18.54
C VAL A 151 -5.53 3.99 -17.70
N ARG A 152 -4.67 2.98 -17.85
CA ARG A 152 -3.30 3.02 -17.34
C ARG A 152 -2.62 4.35 -17.73
N ASN A 153 -1.89 4.96 -16.79
CA ASN A 153 -1.23 6.28 -16.90
C ASN A 153 -2.15 7.50 -16.78
N ASP A 154 -3.47 7.32 -16.62
CA ASP A 154 -4.36 8.46 -16.32
C ASP A 154 -4.20 8.97 -14.87
N TYR A 155 -3.66 8.15 -13.98
CA TYR A 155 -3.57 8.41 -12.54
C TYR A 155 -2.15 8.19 -12.03
N SER A 156 -1.71 9.05 -11.10
CA SER A 156 -0.57 8.75 -10.24
C SER A 156 -1.00 7.73 -9.21
N VAL A 157 -0.28 6.61 -9.11
CA VAL A 157 -0.64 5.53 -8.18
C VAL A 157 0.38 5.47 -7.05
N THR A 158 -0.11 5.53 -5.82
CA THR A 158 0.68 5.35 -4.61
C THR A 158 0.24 4.09 -3.87
N VAL A 159 1.18 3.24 -3.51
CA VAL A 159 0.95 2.10 -2.61
C VAL A 159 1.49 2.45 -1.22
N THR A 160 0.72 2.19 -0.18
CA THR A 160 1.09 2.55 1.19
C THR A 160 0.64 1.51 2.20
N GLY A 161 1.19 1.57 3.40
CA GLY A 161 0.78 0.73 4.51
C GLY A 161 1.67 0.92 5.74
N HIS A 162 1.21 0.39 6.86
CA HIS A 162 1.95 0.38 8.12
C HIS A 162 2.37 -1.05 8.50
N SER A 163 3.52 -1.21 9.17
CA SER A 163 3.99 -2.51 9.65
C SER A 163 4.09 -3.53 8.49
N LEU A 164 3.50 -4.72 8.61
CA LEU A 164 3.38 -5.70 7.52
C LEU A 164 2.75 -5.09 6.25
N GLY A 165 1.76 -4.21 6.39
CA GLY A 165 1.13 -3.51 5.26
C GLY A 165 2.14 -2.66 4.47
N GLY A 166 3.08 -2.01 5.17
CA GLY A 166 4.15 -1.24 4.52
C GLY A 166 5.17 -2.13 3.83
N TRP A 167 5.44 -3.33 4.36
CA TRP A 167 6.26 -4.33 3.66
C TRP A 167 5.57 -4.87 2.40
N LEU A 168 4.25 -5.12 2.47
CA LEU A 168 3.44 -5.51 1.30
C LEU A 168 3.43 -4.42 0.22
N ALA A 169 3.34 -3.16 0.61
CA ALA A 169 3.43 -2.02 -0.31
C ALA A 169 4.79 -1.98 -1.04
N GLN A 170 5.89 -2.23 -0.32
CA GLN A 170 7.23 -2.31 -0.93
C GLN A 170 7.35 -3.47 -1.94
N MET A 171 6.79 -4.64 -1.60
CA MET A 171 6.71 -5.77 -2.54
C MET A 171 5.90 -5.40 -3.77
N CYS A 172 4.76 -4.74 -3.58
CA CYS A 172 3.88 -4.29 -4.65
C CYS A 172 4.64 -3.40 -5.65
N ALA A 173 5.36 -2.38 -5.15
CA ALA A 173 6.15 -1.48 -5.99
C ALA A 173 7.18 -2.21 -6.86
N LEU A 174 7.90 -3.19 -6.30
CA LEU A 174 8.84 -4.02 -7.07
C LEU A 174 8.12 -4.76 -8.20
N LEU A 175 7.06 -5.51 -7.86
CA LEU A 175 6.39 -6.40 -8.80
C LEU A 175 5.60 -5.68 -9.88
N SER A 176 5.23 -4.44 -9.61
CA SER A 176 4.62 -3.53 -10.57
C SER A 176 5.63 -2.99 -11.56
N LYS A 177 6.79 -2.50 -11.08
CA LYS A 177 7.84 -1.94 -11.94
C LYS A 177 8.58 -3.03 -12.71
N TYR A 178 8.70 -4.21 -12.12
CA TYR A 178 9.44 -5.34 -12.66
C TYR A 178 8.54 -6.58 -12.80
N PRO A 179 7.53 -6.54 -13.70
CA PRO A 179 6.65 -7.68 -13.90
C PRO A 179 7.38 -8.94 -14.37
N GLN A 180 8.59 -8.80 -14.93
CA GLN A 180 9.51 -9.91 -15.23
C GLN A 180 9.94 -10.74 -14.01
N PHE A 181 9.87 -10.17 -12.81
CA PHE A 181 10.18 -10.88 -11.56
C PHE A 181 9.05 -11.80 -11.11
N HIS A 182 8.03 -11.94 -11.96
CA HIS A 182 6.95 -12.88 -11.75
C HIS A 182 7.43 -14.33 -12.01
N PRO A 183 7.36 -15.22 -11.01
CA PRO A 183 7.89 -16.58 -11.12
C PRO A 183 7.14 -17.45 -12.12
N TYR A 184 5.89 -17.09 -12.43
CA TYR A 184 5.06 -17.79 -13.41
C TYR A 184 5.08 -17.16 -14.82
N GLY A 185 6.03 -16.26 -15.09
CA GLY A 185 6.19 -15.67 -16.42
C GLY A 185 5.20 -14.53 -16.74
N PRO A 186 5.10 -14.13 -18.02
CA PRO A 186 4.24 -13.02 -18.44
C PRO A 186 2.76 -13.29 -18.15
N ARG A 187 2.08 -12.27 -17.63
CA ARG A 187 0.68 -12.30 -17.16
C ARG A 187 -0.34 -12.06 -18.29
N GLY A 188 0.14 -11.66 -19.46
CA GLY A 188 -0.69 -11.42 -20.64
C GLY A 188 -1.50 -10.13 -20.60
N THR A 189 -2.42 -10.01 -21.55
CA THR A 189 -3.33 -8.87 -21.68
C THR A 189 -4.65 -9.17 -21.02
N TRP A 190 -5.17 -8.23 -20.23
CA TRP A 190 -6.48 -8.33 -19.62
C TRP A 190 -7.45 -7.36 -20.28
N SER A 191 -8.57 -7.88 -20.78
CA SER A 191 -9.64 -7.08 -21.36
C SER A 191 -10.77 -6.88 -20.36
N PHE A 192 -11.36 -5.69 -20.39
CA PHE A 192 -12.39 -5.23 -19.47
C PHE A 192 -13.74 -5.10 -20.20
N PRO A 193 -14.88 -5.23 -19.49
CA PRO A 193 -16.22 -5.11 -20.11
C PRO A 193 -16.48 -3.76 -20.80
N ASN A 194 -15.73 -2.72 -20.45
CA ASN A 194 -15.79 -1.40 -21.07
C ASN A 194 -15.02 -1.31 -22.42
N GLY A 195 -14.54 -2.44 -22.94
CA GLY A 195 -13.76 -2.52 -24.20
C GLY A 195 -12.28 -2.15 -24.06
N LYS A 196 -11.81 -1.74 -22.88
CA LYS A 196 -10.39 -1.43 -22.64
C LYS A 196 -9.59 -2.70 -22.40
N SER A 197 -8.30 -2.68 -22.71
CA SER A 197 -7.37 -3.77 -22.41
C SER A 197 -6.05 -3.26 -21.86
N ILE A 198 -5.41 -4.04 -20.98
CA ILE A 198 -4.14 -3.69 -20.36
C ILE A 198 -3.16 -4.87 -20.44
N ASP A 199 -1.96 -4.58 -20.94
CA ASP A 199 -0.85 -5.52 -20.88
C ASP A 199 -0.24 -5.54 -19.48
N MET A 200 -0.49 -6.63 -18.75
CA MET A 200 0.02 -6.82 -17.39
C MET A 200 1.52 -7.13 -17.35
N ASN A 201 2.17 -7.24 -18.52
CA ASN A 201 3.62 -7.38 -18.65
C ASN A 201 4.36 -6.04 -18.74
N GLN A 202 3.64 -4.94 -18.94
CA GLN A 202 4.29 -3.63 -18.93
C GLN A 202 4.60 -3.20 -17.49
N PRO A 203 5.72 -2.49 -17.23
CA PRO A 203 6.03 -1.84 -15.96
C PRO A 203 5.01 -0.78 -15.53
N TYR A 204 4.55 -0.84 -14.29
CA TYR A 204 3.81 0.25 -13.64
C TYR A 204 4.77 1.04 -12.77
N ASP A 205 4.90 2.34 -13.02
CA ASP A 205 5.66 3.22 -12.13
C ASP A 205 4.75 3.66 -10.99
N LEU A 206 4.97 3.05 -9.84
CA LEU A 206 4.20 3.30 -8.61
C LEU A 206 5.11 4.01 -7.62
N HIS A 207 4.57 5.01 -6.93
CA HIS A 207 5.19 5.54 -5.73
C HIS A 207 4.82 4.66 -4.54
N CYS A 208 5.75 4.43 -3.63
CA CYS A 208 5.51 3.67 -2.42
C CYS A 208 5.88 4.49 -1.20
N VAL A 209 4.98 4.53 -0.22
CA VAL A 209 5.26 5.08 1.10
C VAL A 209 4.99 4.01 2.15
N ALA A 210 6.01 3.59 2.89
CA ALA A 210 5.87 2.62 3.96
C ALA A 210 6.05 3.30 5.31
N PHE A 211 5.14 3.04 6.25
CA PHE A 211 5.21 3.53 7.61
C PHE A 211 5.65 2.41 8.55
N ASP A 212 6.79 2.60 9.16
CA ASP A 212 7.35 1.75 10.22
C ASP A 212 7.35 0.25 9.90
N SER A 213 7.51 -0.08 8.62
CA SER A 213 7.57 -1.44 8.12
C SER A 213 8.86 -2.14 8.49
N PRO A 214 8.93 -3.49 8.42
CA PRO A 214 10.20 -4.19 8.33
C PRO A 214 10.88 -3.93 6.98
N GLY A 215 12.20 -4.15 6.95
CA GLY A 215 13.06 -4.00 5.79
C GLY A 215 12.82 -5.10 4.75
N ALA A 216 12.65 -4.69 3.49
CA ALA A 216 12.33 -5.58 2.38
C ALA A 216 13.56 -6.04 1.56
N LYS A 217 14.75 -5.45 1.78
CA LYS A 217 15.89 -5.57 0.86
C LYS A 217 16.34 -7.00 0.60
N ALA A 218 16.40 -7.85 1.63
CA ALA A 218 16.85 -9.23 1.49
C ALA A 218 15.94 -10.05 0.57
N VAL A 219 14.62 -9.94 0.76
CA VAL A 219 13.62 -10.62 -0.08
C VAL A 219 13.64 -10.07 -1.50
N LEU A 220 13.77 -8.75 -1.67
CA LEU A 220 13.84 -8.13 -2.99
C LEU A 220 15.11 -8.55 -3.75
N ASN A 221 16.26 -8.63 -3.07
CA ASN A 221 17.51 -9.16 -3.63
C ASN A 221 17.36 -10.63 -4.06
N HIS A 222 16.68 -11.44 -3.25
CA HIS A 222 16.41 -12.84 -3.58
C HIS A 222 15.52 -12.96 -4.83
N MET A 223 14.44 -12.17 -4.92
CA MET A 223 13.56 -12.14 -6.10
C MET A 223 14.31 -11.69 -7.35
N GLN A 224 15.13 -10.66 -7.26
CA GLN A 224 15.97 -10.20 -8.37
C GLN A 224 16.92 -11.32 -8.82
N SER A 225 17.54 -12.05 -7.88
CA SER A 225 18.47 -13.15 -8.19
C SER A 225 17.76 -14.36 -8.81
N ALA A 226 16.63 -14.79 -8.24
CA ALA A 226 15.82 -15.88 -8.80
C ALA A 226 15.33 -15.57 -10.22
N SER A 227 15.00 -14.30 -10.48
CA SER A 227 14.56 -13.85 -11.79
C SER A 227 15.69 -13.75 -12.81
N LYS A 228 16.91 -13.37 -12.38
CA LYS A 228 18.12 -13.47 -13.23
C LYS A 228 18.31 -14.91 -13.71
N THR A 229 18.21 -15.86 -12.78
CA THR A 229 18.35 -17.29 -13.09
C THR A 229 17.27 -17.78 -14.04
N ALA A 230 16.00 -17.45 -13.80
CA ALA A 230 14.89 -17.83 -14.67
C ALA A 230 15.00 -17.19 -16.07
N ALA A 231 15.38 -15.92 -16.15
CA ALA A 231 15.57 -15.22 -17.42
C ALA A 231 16.73 -15.82 -18.22
N TRP A 232 17.85 -16.12 -17.55
CA TRP A 232 19.00 -16.79 -18.16
C TRP A 232 18.62 -18.17 -18.70
N LEU A 233 17.90 -18.99 -17.92
CA LEU A 233 17.41 -20.30 -18.36
C LEU A 233 16.43 -20.20 -19.55
N ALA A 234 15.68 -19.11 -19.64
CA ALA A 234 14.74 -18.85 -20.74
C ALA A 234 15.39 -18.17 -21.96
N GLY A 235 16.71 -17.93 -21.96
CA GLY A 235 17.41 -17.21 -23.03
C GLY A 235 17.03 -15.73 -23.14
N LEU A 236 16.43 -15.15 -22.10
CA LEU A 236 15.99 -13.75 -22.06
C LEU A 236 17.07 -12.90 -21.38
N ASN A 237 17.67 -11.97 -22.13
CA ASN A 237 18.62 -11.01 -21.56
C ASN A 237 17.83 -9.88 -20.86
N ARG A 238 17.55 -10.03 -19.57
CA ARG A 238 16.86 -9.02 -18.77
C ARG A 238 17.88 -8.27 -17.91
N ASP A 239 18.13 -7.00 -18.22
CA ASP A 239 18.92 -6.14 -17.33
C ASP A 239 18.10 -5.85 -16.07
N VAL A 240 18.58 -6.41 -14.98
CA VAL A 240 17.97 -6.30 -13.66
C VAL A 240 19.02 -5.84 -12.65
N GLY A 241 20.19 -5.37 -13.09
CA GLY A 241 21.34 -5.03 -12.25
C GLY A 241 21.06 -3.98 -11.18
N ASN A 242 20.07 -3.10 -11.41
CA ASN A 242 19.79 -1.93 -10.58
C ASN A 242 18.32 -1.80 -10.17
N ALA A 243 17.55 -2.90 -10.18
CA ALA A 243 16.10 -2.82 -9.96
C ALA A 243 15.74 -2.06 -8.67
N LEU A 244 16.44 -2.33 -7.57
CA LEU A 244 16.16 -1.74 -6.26
C LEU A 244 16.49 -0.25 -6.16
N THR A 245 17.46 0.26 -6.94
CA THR A 245 17.85 1.68 -6.88
C THR A 245 16.92 2.57 -7.70
N THR A 246 16.11 1.98 -8.57
CA THR A 246 15.10 2.69 -9.37
C THR A 246 13.71 2.70 -8.76
N LEU A 247 13.50 1.98 -7.65
CA LEU A 247 12.20 1.94 -6.98
C LEU A 247 11.96 3.27 -6.27
N ASP A 248 10.82 3.88 -6.56
CA ASP A 248 10.36 5.07 -5.85
C ASP A 248 9.67 4.65 -4.54
N ILE A 249 10.49 4.33 -3.54
CA ILE A 249 10.06 3.93 -2.20
C ILE A 249 10.56 4.97 -1.20
N SER A 250 9.65 5.49 -0.38
CA SER A 250 9.95 6.26 0.82
C SER A 250 9.50 5.49 2.06
N VAL A 251 10.40 5.32 3.03
CA VAL A 251 10.14 4.58 4.27
C VAL A 251 10.31 5.51 5.45
N TYR A 252 9.25 5.69 6.24
CA TYR A 252 9.25 6.48 7.47
C TYR A 252 9.36 5.56 8.67
N LEU A 253 10.50 5.60 9.37
CA LEU A 253 10.76 4.76 10.54
C LEU A 253 10.61 5.58 11.81
N SER A 254 9.76 5.10 12.72
CA SER A 254 9.60 5.69 14.04
C SER A 254 10.86 5.48 14.90
N ASN A 255 10.81 5.88 16.18
CA ASN A 255 11.86 5.50 17.13
C ASN A 255 12.07 3.98 17.10
N ARG A 256 13.32 3.55 17.27
CA ARG A 256 13.74 2.14 17.15
C ARG A 256 12.75 1.19 17.85
N ASN A 257 12.24 0.23 17.10
CA ASN A 257 11.40 -0.84 17.61
C ASN A 257 11.70 -2.15 16.88
N PRO A 258 11.25 -3.30 17.40
CA PRO A 258 11.58 -4.60 16.80
C PRO A 258 11.07 -4.81 15.36
N VAL A 259 10.09 -4.03 14.89
CA VAL A 259 9.61 -4.09 13.50
C VAL A 259 10.54 -3.31 12.56
N ASN A 260 10.84 -2.06 12.87
CA ASN A 260 11.67 -1.24 11.97
C ASN A 260 13.17 -1.58 12.02
N LEU A 261 13.61 -2.33 13.03
CA LEU A 261 14.95 -2.91 13.12
C LEU A 261 15.06 -4.26 12.40
N CYS A 262 13.94 -4.85 11.97
CA CYS A 262 13.94 -6.11 11.23
C CYS A 262 14.36 -5.85 9.78
N GLY A 263 15.52 -6.36 9.37
CA GLY A 263 15.99 -6.35 7.98
C GLY A 263 16.41 -4.98 7.46
N ASP A 264 17.06 -4.98 6.30
CA ASP A 264 17.49 -3.76 5.63
C ASP A 264 16.36 -3.15 4.79
N HIS A 265 16.26 -1.83 4.82
CA HIS A 265 15.28 -1.06 4.05
C HIS A 265 15.77 -0.76 2.63
N VAL A 266 14.82 -0.48 1.72
CA VAL A 266 15.08 -0.04 0.35
C VAL A 266 14.47 1.34 0.11
N GLY A 267 15.02 2.09 -0.84
CA GLY A 267 14.57 3.44 -1.16
C GLY A 267 15.05 4.50 -0.16
N LYS A 268 14.35 5.63 -0.12
CA LYS A 268 14.62 6.75 0.78
C LYS A 268 14.12 6.43 2.19
N VAL A 269 15.02 6.40 3.18
CA VAL A 269 14.65 6.13 4.57
C VAL A 269 14.70 7.42 5.38
N GLU A 270 13.59 7.78 6.00
CA GLU A 270 13.47 8.92 6.90
C GLU A 270 13.13 8.46 8.31
N ARG A 271 13.90 8.94 9.30
CA ARG A 271 13.61 8.68 10.71
C ARG A 271 12.71 9.78 11.27
N ILE A 272 11.64 9.38 11.94
CA ILE A 272 10.69 10.28 12.60
C ILE A 272 10.68 10.01 14.11
N SER A 273 10.61 11.06 14.91
CA SER A 273 10.55 10.95 16.36
C SER A 273 9.10 11.09 16.82
N VAL A 274 8.52 9.99 17.28
CA VAL A 274 7.13 9.88 17.72
C VAL A 274 6.98 9.66 19.23
N THR A 275 8.08 9.51 19.96
CA THR A 275 8.09 9.20 21.40
C THR A 275 8.00 10.44 22.29
N TRP A 276 7.30 10.31 23.42
CA TRP A 276 7.31 11.22 24.57
C TRP A 276 8.07 10.61 25.76
N PHE A 277 8.48 11.45 26.72
CA PHE A 277 9.45 11.21 27.80
C PHE A 277 9.25 9.95 28.68
N TRP A 278 8.09 9.27 28.63
CA TRP A 278 7.71 8.17 29.54
C TRP A 278 7.78 6.74 28.95
N GLU A 279 8.33 6.57 27.76
CA GLU A 279 8.10 5.35 26.95
C GLU A 279 9.20 4.28 27.02
N LYS A 280 10.09 4.37 28.01
CA LYS A 280 11.12 3.35 28.26
C LYS A 280 10.56 1.96 28.59
N LEU A 281 9.26 1.83 28.88
CA LEU A 281 8.63 0.59 29.33
C LEU A 281 7.97 -0.23 28.22
N ASN A 282 7.69 0.34 27.04
CA ASN A 282 7.09 -0.42 25.93
C ASN A 282 7.82 -0.12 24.60
N PRO A 283 8.71 -1.01 24.13
CA PRO A 283 9.47 -0.81 22.89
C PRO A 283 8.62 -0.80 21.63
N PHE A 284 7.33 -1.14 21.71
CA PHE A 284 6.37 -1.10 20.60
C PHE A 284 5.52 0.16 20.59
N ALA A 285 5.62 1.00 21.62
CA ALA A 285 4.86 2.23 21.67
C ALA A 285 5.16 3.15 20.47
N SER A 286 6.39 3.15 19.97
CA SER A 286 6.75 3.89 18.75
C SER A 286 6.17 3.30 17.47
N HIS A 287 5.79 2.02 17.46
CA HIS A 287 5.19 1.31 16.32
C HIS A 287 3.69 1.58 16.13
N SER A 288 3.23 2.76 16.54
CA SER A 288 1.81 3.14 16.49
C SER A 288 1.57 4.09 15.32
N MET A 289 0.73 3.65 14.38
CA MET A 289 0.34 4.46 13.23
C MET A 289 -0.41 5.74 13.63
N GLU A 290 -1.12 5.72 14.76
CA GLU A 290 -1.77 6.91 15.34
C GLU A 290 -0.74 7.96 15.76
N ARG A 291 0.39 7.54 16.33
CA ARG A 291 1.47 8.46 16.73
C ARG A 291 2.24 9.00 15.54
N ILE A 292 2.46 8.14 14.54
CA ILE A 292 3.04 8.54 13.25
C ILE A 292 2.15 9.60 12.59
N LEU A 293 0.82 9.41 12.58
CA LEU A 293 -0.11 10.41 12.06
C LEU A 293 -0.04 11.72 12.87
N ASN A 294 -0.02 11.65 14.20
CA ASN A 294 0.13 12.85 15.03
C ASN A 294 1.45 13.60 14.76
N TYR A 295 2.54 12.89 14.47
CA TYR A 295 3.79 13.53 14.08
C TYR A 295 3.63 14.37 12.80
N PHE A 296 2.97 13.83 11.77
CA PHE A 296 2.76 14.55 10.51
C PHE A 296 1.71 15.66 10.62
N LYS A 297 0.75 15.57 11.55
CA LYS A 297 -0.22 16.66 11.80
C LYS A 297 0.42 17.92 12.37
N ASN A 298 1.53 17.77 13.09
CA ASN A 298 2.20 18.85 13.83
C ASN A 298 3.41 19.46 13.07
N ARG A 299 3.57 19.16 11.79
CA ARG A 299 4.59 19.72 10.90
C ARG A 299 3.98 20.67 9.90
#